data_AF-A0A1J5SK70-F1
#
_entry.id   AF-A0A1J5SK70-F1
#
_cell.length_a   1.000
_cell.length_b   1.000
_cell.length_c   1.000
_cell.angle_alpha   90.00
_cell.angle_beta   90.00
_cell.angle_gamma   90.00
#
_symmetry.space_group_name_H-M   'P 1'
#
loop_
_entity.id
_entity.type
_entity.pdbx_description
1 polymer ?
#
loop_
_entity_poly.entity_id
_entity_poly.type
_entity_poly.pdbx_seq_one_letter_code
_entity_poly.pdbx_strand_id
1 'polypeptide(L)'
;MTDISTFKQYYNLADQLIEKSSKDDIAETARLLALNVAHYQLRYGELPLDETLAMIGMANPNNEQIKLLADGMEILVGVLGSVVMGVDQERH
;
A
#
# COMPACT_ATOMS: atom_id res chain seq x y z
N MET A 1 18.14 -4.85 5.74
CA MET A 1 17.47 -4.91 7.05
C MET A 1 16.49 -3.76 7.03
N THR A 2 15.20 -4.02 6.83
CA THR A 2 14.19 -2.96 6.73
C THR A 2 14.02 -2.37 8.11
N ASP A 3 14.42 -1.12 8.28
CA ASP A 3 14.35 -0.40 9.55
C ASP A 3 13.08 0.45 9.59
N ILE A 4 12.65 0.85 10.78
CA ILE A 4 11.47 1.70 11.01
C ILE A 4 11.56 3.02 10.23
N SER A 5 12.78 3.45 9.89
CA SER A 5 13.04 4.60 9.02
C SER A 5 12.47 4.43 7.61
N THR A 6 12.60 3.25 6.99
CA THR A 6 12.05 2.96 5.66
C THR A 6 10.53 3.02 5.66
N PHE A 7 9.89 2.42 6.67
CA PHE A 7 8.44 2.53 6.85
C PHE A 7 8.00 4.00 6.94
N LYS A 8 8.64 4.81 7.79
CA LYS A 8 8.33 6.24 7.92
C LYS A 8 8.49 7.03 6.62
N GLN A 9 9.49 6.70 5.80
CA GLN A 9 9.70 7.35 4.51
C GLN A 9 8.54 7.06 3.54
N TYR A 10 8.19 5.79 3.37
CA TYR A 10 7.07 5.43 2.49
C TYR A 10 5.72 5.93 3.03
N TYR A 11 5.53 5.91 4.34
CA TYR A 11 4.34 6.47 4.98
C TYR A 11 4.20 7.97 4.67
N ASN A 12 5.25 8.76 4.88
CA ASN A 12 5.22 10.20 4.58
C ASN A 12 5.01 10.48 3.08
N LEU A 13 5.57 9.64 2.20
CA LEU A 13 5.37 9.76 0.76
C LEU A 13 3.93 9.41 0.36
N ALA A 14 3.34 8.39 0.98
CA ALA A 14 1.93 8.06 0.78
C ALA A 14 1.03 9.23 1.19
N ASP A 15 1.26 9.85 2.35
CA ASP A 15 0.51 11.04 2.79
C ASP A 15 0.61 12.17 1.77
N GLN A 16 1.81 12.48 1.28
CA GLN A 16 2.01 13.52 0.26
C GLN A 16 1.31 13.22 -1.07
N LEU A 17 1.24 11.95 -1.48
CA LEU A 17 0.51 11.54 -2.67
C LEU A 17 -1.00 11.65 -2.44
N ILE A 18 -1.49 11.19 -1.29
CA ILE A 18 -2.91 11.24 -0.92
C ILE A 18 -3.40 12.69 -0.89
N GLU A 19 -2.64 13.60 -0.28
CA GLU A 19 -2.97 15.03 -0.23
C GLU A 19 -3.13 15.68 -1.62
N LYS A 20 -2.40 15.18 -2.61
CA LYS A 20 -2.42 15.68 -4.00
C LYS A 20 -3.40 14.93 -4.91
N SER A 21 -3.96 13.82 -4.42
CA SER A 21 -4.83 12.94 -5.20
C SER A 21 -6.27 13.38 -5.15
N SER A 22 -6.99 13.23 -6.27
CA SER A 22 -8.44 13.37 -6.28
C SER A 22 -9.11 12.17 -5.61
N LYS A 23 -10.40 12.30 -5.27
CA LYS A 23 -11.20 11.17 -4.77
C LYS A 23 -11.24 10.00 -5.77
N ASP A 24 -11.22 10.31 -7.05
CA ASP A 24 -11.24 9.31 -8.11
C ASP A 24 -9.92 8.54 -8.18
N ASP A 25 -8.78 9.23 -7.98
CA ASP A 25 -7.46 8.59 -7.92
C ASP A 25 -7.35 7.64 -6.73
N ILE A 26 -7.88 8.04 -5.57
CA ILE A 26 -7.93 7.18 -4.37
C ILE A 26 -8.84 5.97 -4.62
N ALA A 27 -10.00 6.18 -5.23
CA ALA A 27 -10.93 5.11 -5.55
C ALA A 27 -10.33 4.12 -6.57
N GLU A 28 -9.61 4.60 -7.57
CA GLU A 28 -8.93 3.76 -8.56
C GLU A 28 -7.78 2.98 -7.92
N THR A 29 -6.96 3.64 -7.11
CA THR A 29 -5.91 2.98 -6.32
C THR A 29 -6.47 1.85 -5.47
N ALA A 30 -7.60 2.07 -4.79
CA ALA A 30 -8.26 1.04 -3.99
C ALA A 30 -8.75 -0.14 -4.84
N ARG A 31 -9.32 0.12 -6.04
CA ARG A 31 -9.72 -0.94 -6.98
C ARG A 31 -8.53 -1.78 -7.44
N LEU A 32 -7.43 -1.14 -7.83
CA LEU A 32 -6.21 -1.82 -8.25
C LEU A 32 -5.61 -2.68 -7.12
N LEU A 33 -5.60 -2.17 -5.88
CA LEU A 33 -5.15 -2.94 -4.72
C LEU A 33 -6.05 -4.15 -4.45
N ALA A 34 -7.38 -4.01 -4.55
CA ALA A 34 -8.31 -5.12 -4.40
C ALA A 34 -8.09 -6.20 -5.48
N LEU A 35 -7.85 -5.79 -6.73
CA LEU A 35 -7.52 -6.71 -7.82
C LEU A 35 -6.18 -7.42 -7.58
N ASN A 36 -5.17 -6.73 -7.07
CA ASN A 36 -3.90 -7.34 -6.70
C ASN A 36 -4.08 -8.41 -5.60
N VAL A 37 -4.89 -8.12 -4.58
CA VAL A 37 -5.25 -9.08 -3.52
C VAL A 37 -5.95 -10.30 -4.10
N ALA A 38 -6.98 -10.11 -4.93
CA ALA A 38 -7.73 -11.21 -5.55
C ALA A 38 -6.83 -12.06 -6.46
N HIS A 39 -5.94 -11.43 -7.24
CA HIS A 39 -4.98 -12.12 -8.09
C HIS A 39 -4.00 -12.97 -7.26
N TYR A 40 -3.49 -12.42 -6.16
CA TYR A 40 -2.63 -13.17 -5.24
C TYR A 40 -3.36 -14.37 -4.65
N GLN A 41 -4.60 -14.18 -4.17
CA GLN A 41 -5.40 -15.25 -3.57
C GLN A 41 -5.72 -16.37 -4.56
N LEU A 42 -6.01 -16.04 -5.82
CA LEU A 42 -6.21 -17.03 -6.88
C LEU A 42 -4.97 -17.92 -7.07
N ARG A 43 -3.77 -17.36 -6.88
CA ARG A 43 -2.50 -18.05 -7.14
C ARG A 43 -1.94 -18.79 -5.94
N TYR A 44 -2.17 -18.29 -4.73
CA TYR A 44 -1.49 -18.76 -3.51
C TYR A 44 -2.45 -19.16 -2.38
N GLY A 45 -3.76 -19.02 -2.56
CA GLY A 45 -4.77 -19.33 -1.55
C GLY A 45 -5.19 -18.13 -0.71
N GLU A 46 -6.11 -18.34 0.22
CA GLU A 46 -6.69 -17.27 1.04
C GLU A 46 -5.62 -16.54 1.88
N LEU A 47 -5.77 -15.21 1.97
CA LEU A 47 -4.96 -14.39 2.87
C LEU A 47 -5.65 -14.39 4.25
N PRO A 48 -4.96 -14.77 5.34
CA PRO A 48 -5.53 -14.71 6.68
C PRO A 48 -5.55 -13.24 7.15
N LEU A 49 -6.63 -12.54 6.78
CA LEU A 49 -6.78 -11.10 7.06
C LEU A 49 -6.77 -10.82 8.56
N ASP A 50 -7.42 -11.66 9.37
CA ASP A 50 -7.47 -11.50 10.83
C ASP A 50 -6.09 -11.61 11.47
N GLU A 51 -5.24 -12.52 10.99
CA GLU A 51 -3.85 -12.64 11.44
C GLU A 51 -3.02 -11.42 11.04
N THR A 52 -3.21 -10.95 9.81
CA THR A 52 -2.55 -9.74 9.30
C THR A 52 -2.93 -8.50 10.12
N LEU A 53 -4.21 -8.35 10.46
CA LEU A 53 -4.72 -7.25 11.29
C LEU A 53 -4.21 -7.33 12.72
N ALA A 54 -4.16 -8.53 13.31
CA ALA A 54 -3.58 -8.75 14.63
C ALA A 54 -2.09 -8.37 14.69
N MET A 55 -1.35 -8.57 13.59
CA MET A 55 0.06 -8.17 13.49
C MET A 55 0.27 -6.65 13.42
N ILE A 56 -0.67 -5.89 12.87
CA ILE A 56 -0.56 -4.44 12.68
C ILE A 56 -0.93 -3.65 13.95
N GLY A 57 -1.80 -4.19 14.81
CA GLY A 57 -2.34 -3.49 15.98
C GLY A 57 -1.43 -3.41 17.23
N MET A 58 -0.17 -3.83 17.16
CA MET A 58 0.72 -3.90 18.33
C MET A 58 1.48 -2.59 18.58
N ALA A 59 1.53 -2.15 19.84
CA ALA A 59 2.20 -0.90 20.24
C ALA A 59 3.71 -0.87 19.97
N ASN A 60 4.36 -2.04 19.88
CA ASN A 60 5.78 -2.20 19.54
C ASN A 60 5.93 -3.32 18.50
N PRO A 61 5.90 -3.00 17.19
CA PRO A 61 6.03 -4.00 16.13
C PRO A 61 7.44 -4.59 16.12
N ASN A 62 7.53 -5.90 15.88
CA ASN A 62 8.81 -6.58 15.67
C ASN A 62 9.36 -6.31 14.25
N ASN A 63 10.55 -6.82 13.95
CA ASN A 63 11.20 -6.58 12.64
C ASN A 63 10.39 -7.12 11.45
N GLU A 64 9.70 -8.25 11.59
CA GLU A 64 8.84 -8.81 10.52
C GLU A 64 7.64 -7.92 10.27
N GLN A 65 7.07 -7.35 11.33
CA GLN A 65 5.93 -6.43 11.25
C GLN A 65 6.34 -5.07 10.69
N ILE A 66 7.51 -4.54 11.08
CA ILE A 66 8.07 -3.33 10.50
C ILE A 66 8.29 -3.54 9.00
N LYS A 67 8.81 -4.71 8.60
CA LYS A 67 8.97 -5.06 7.20
C LYS A 67 7.62 -5.15 6.47
N LEU A 68 6.62 -5.82 7.05
CA LEU A 68 5.28 -5.90 6.47
C LEU A 68 4.66 -4.52 6.26
N LEU A 69 4.79 -3.63 7.25
CA LEU A 69 4.30 -2.25 7.16
C LEU A 69 5.03 -1.45 6.09
N ALA A 70 6.37 -1.57 6.02
CA ALA A 70 7.17 -0.90 5.01
C ALA A 70 6.82 -1.38 3.59
N ASP A 71 6.77 -2.70 3.38
CA ASP A 71 6.44 -3.33 2.10
C ASP A 71 5.01 -2.94 1.68
N GLY A 72 4.05 -2.91 2.62
CA GLY A 72 2.67 -2.48 2.36
C GLY A 72 2.56 -1.01 1.94
N MET A 73 3.31 -0.12 2.59
CA MET A 73 3.35 1.30 2.21
C MET A 73 4.06 1.53 0.87
N GLU A 74 5.12 0.77 0.58
CA GLU A 74 5.80 0.80 -0.71
C GLU A 74 4.84 0.41 -1.85
N ILE A 75 4.04 -0.64 -1.67
CA ILE A 75 3.00 -1.05 -2.64
C ILE A 75 1.98 0.07 -2.83
N LEU A 76 1.49 0.68 -1.75
CA LEU A 76 0.54 1.80 -1.83
C LEU A 76 1.12 2.97 -2.64
N VAL A 77 2.34 3.40 -2.32
CA VAL A 77 3.04 4.48 -3.03
C VAL A 77 3.20 4.14 -4.51
N GLY A 78 3.57 2.90 -4.83
CA GLY A 78 3.75 2.47 -6.22
C GLY A 78 2.44 2.52 -7.02
N VAL A 79 1.35 1.98 -6.47
CA VAL A 79 0.05 1.97 -7.15
C VAL A 79 -0.52 3.40 -7.24
N LEU A 80 -0.54 4.14 -6.13
CA LEU A 80 -1.07 5.51 -6.11
C LEU A 80 -0.26 6.44 -7.03
N GLY A 81 1.07 6.34 -6.99
CA GLY A 81 1.95 7.07 -7.89
C GLY A 81 1.67 6.75 -9.36
N SER A 82 1.40 5.49 -9.70
CA SER A 82 1.04 5.09 -11.07
C SER A 82 -0.31 5.66 -11.52
N VAL A 83 -1.30 5.75 -10.62
CA VAL A 83 -2.61 6.33 -10.92
C VAL A 83 -2.46 7.85 -11.13
N VAL A 84 -1.82 8.53 -10.19
CA VAL A 84 -1.64 9.99 -10.25
C VAL A 84 -0.82 10.43 -11.47
N MET A 85 0.24 9.68 -11.82
CA MET A 85 1.09 10.00 -12.98
C MET A 85 0.51 9.48 -14.31
N GLY A 86 -0.27 8.40 -14.29
CA GLY A 86 -0.85 7.76 -15.49
C GLY A 86 -2.09 8.46 -16.03
N VAL A 87 -2.89 9.10 -15.16
CA VAL A 87 -4.09 9.87 -15.57
C VAL A 87 -3.74 11.11 -16.43
N ASP A 88 -2.51 11.62 -16.34
CA ASP A 88 -2.06 12.74 -17.19
C ASP A 88 -1.72 12.32 -18.63
N GLN A 89 -1.46 11.03 -18.90
CA GLN A 89 -1.10 10.56 -20.26
C GLN A 89 -2.31 10.25 -21.14
N GLU A 90 -3.50 9.99 -20.58
CA GLU A 90 -4.72 9.74 -21.37
C GLU A 90 -5.53 11.02 -21.65
N ARG A 91 -5.07 12.19 -21.21
CA ARG A 91 -5.75 13.49 -21.38
C ARG A 91 -5.28 14.34 -22.57
N HIS A 92 -4.51 13.79 -23.50
CA HIS A 92 -3.97 14.51 -24.67
C HIS A 92 -4.35 13.85 -26.00
#